data_AF-A0AAD5B609-F1
#
_entry.id   AF-A0AAD5B609-F1
#
_cell.length_a   1.000
_cell.length_b   1.000
_cell.length_c   1.000
_cell.angle_alpha   90.00
_cell.angle_beta   90.00
_cell.angle_gamma   90.00
#
_symmetry.space_group_name_H-M   'P 1'
#
loop_
_entity.id
_entity.type
_entity.pdbx_description
1 polymer ?
#
loop_
_entity_poly.entity_id
_entity_poly.type
_entity_poly.pdbx_seq_one_letter_code
_entity_poly.pdbx_strand_id
1 'polypeptide(L)'
;MKKNVHDACLWLIETEDECPFEVLELKKSIQKLNQELIIWDWKLTHLRTSRRFRPAVESKQDETLPTLPSTGGNLLVHDRDCSELFDRLRPESGFYRIRPDTTLEPFLVYCDMEDGGGWTVVQKRRNGKVDFNRDWDQYKNGFGHFKLSKDEFWLGNDHIHTLLNRGQKVMKIDLMDWNGEKTYVMYDNFRVADEKDKYRLYFGMYSGRAGDALSGGSNMVEQWSASHSGMPFSTKDQDNDRYLQGNCAVENKGGWWYNRCHAANLNGKFYRGGKYTAKHDNGVVWSTWRGIWYSIRHTSMKVRPTAFMDSLGSGAGPDS
;
A
#
# COMPACT_ATOMS: atom_id res chain seq x y z
N MET A 1 -23.38 43.29 -9.08
CA MET A 1 -23.68 43.34 -7.63
C MET A 1 -24.22 41.98 -7.22
N LYS A 2 -23.45 41.20 -6.45
CA LYS A 2 -23.90 39.95 -5.83
C LYS A 2 -24.90 40.32 -4.73
N LYS A 3 -26.18 39.98 -4.89
CA LYS A 3 -27.16 40.08 -3.80
C LYS A 3 -27.08 38.78 -2.99
N ASN A 4 -26.80 38.93 -1.70
CA ASN A 4 -26.64 37.85 -0.73
C ASN A 4 -27.98 37.15 -0.52
N VAL A 5 -27.96 35.82 -0.57
CA VAL A 5 -29.11 34.92 -0.34
C VAL A 5 -29.55 34.92 1.13
N HIS A 6 -28.78 35.55 2.02
CA HIS A 6 -29.11 35.69 3.45
C HIS A 6 -30.28 36.64 3.74
N ASP A 7 -30.63 37.56 2.82
CA ASP A 7 -31.68 38.56 3.06
C ASP A 7 -33.10 38.03 2.77
N ALA A 8 -33.24 36.82 2.22
CA ALA A 8 -34.54 36.27 1.84
C ALA A 8 -35.37 35.73 3.02
N CYS A 9 -34.77 35.49 4.20
CA CYS A 9 -35.49 35.03 5.39
C CYS A 9 -36.10 36.17 6.21
N LEU A 10 -35.72 37.43 5.97
CA LEU A 10 -36.17 38.56 6.80
C LEU A 10 -37.56 39.10 6.43
N TRP A 11 -38.24 38.52 5.44
CA TRP A 11 -39.53 39.01 4.93
C TRP A 11 -40.72 38.06 5.15
N LEU A 12 -40.55 36.97 5.92
CA LEU A 12 -41.63 36.01 6.21
C LEU A 12 -41.78 35.76 7.71
N ILE A 13 -41.99 36.84 8.49
CA ILE A 13 -42.41 36.74 9.90
C ILE A 13 -43.88 37.21 9.99
N GLU A 14 -44.80 36.53 9.32
CA GLU A 14 -46.23 36.77 9.55
C GLU A 14 -47.15 35.55 9.32
N THR A 15 -46.60 34.35 9.10
CA THR A 15 -47.35 33.09 9.08
C THR A 15 -46.51 32.01 9.74
N GLU A 16 -47.11 31.20 10.63
CA GLU A 16 -46.48 30.08 11.34
C GLU A 16 -46.00 28.94 10.40
N ASP A 17 -44.99 29.21 9.56
CA ASP A 17 -44.34 28.18 8.77
C ASP A 17 -42.81 28.22 9.02
N GLU A 18 -42.31 27.19 9.70
CA GLU A 18 -40.89 26.97 9.93
C GLU A 18 -40.10 26.98 8.61
N CYS A 19 -38.94 27.65 8.60
CA CYS A 19 -38.08 27.78 7.42
C CYS A 19 -37.72 26.39 6.85
N PRO A 20 -38.18 26.04 5.62
CA PRO A 20 -38.02 24.69 5.07
C PRO A 20 -36.56 24.25 4.90
N PHE A 21 -35.65 25.22 4.78
CA PHE A 21 -34.23 24.97 4.58
C PHE A 21 -33.52 24.54 5.87
N GLU A 22 -33.81 25.19 7.00
CA GLU A 22 -33.23 24.85 8.31
C GLU A 22 -33.75 23.48 8.79
N VAL A 23 -35.04 23.20 8.57
CA VAL A 23 -35.63 21.88 8.87
C VAL A 23 -34.98 20.77 8.03
N LEU A 24 -34.62 21.06 6.78
CA LEU A 24 -33.95 20.10 5.91
C LEU A 24 -32.50 19.83 6.35
N GLU A 25 -31.76 20.84 6.80
CA GLU A 25 -30.41 20.67 7.34
C GLU A 25 -30.41 19.92 8.68
N LEU A 26 -31.38 20.20 9.54
CA LEU A 26 -31.59 19.47 10.80
C LEU A 26 -31.92 17.99 10.53
N LYS A 27 -32.80 17.70 9.56
CA LYS A 27 -33.11 16.31 9.16
C LYS A 27 -31.90 15.56 8.63
N LYS A 28 -31.04 16.21 7.82
CA LYS A 28 -29.77 15.61 7.34
C LYS A 28 -28.81 15.34 8.50
N SER A 29 -28.73 16.26 9.46
CA SER A 29 -27.87 16.12 10.64
C SER A 29 -28.34 14.98 11.55
N ILE A 30 -29.65 14.85 11.78
CA ILE A 30 -30.26 13.73 12.52
C ILE A 30 -29.98 12.40 11.81
N GLN A 31 -30.11 12.35 10.48
CA GLN A 31 -29.84 11.14 9.72
C GLN A 31 -28.37 10.71 9.81
N LYS A 32 -27.44 11.67 9.79
CA LYS A 32 -26.01 11.41 9.98
C LYS A 32 -25.70 10.89 11.38
N LEU A 33 -26.27 11.51 12.42
CA LEU A 33 -26.09 11.07 13.80
C LEU A 33 -26.67 9.67 14.03
N ASN A 34 -27.80 9.34 13.41
CA ASN A 34 -28.37 7.98 13.47
C ASN A 34 -27.45 6.94 12.82
N GLN A 35 -26.81 7.27 11.68
CA GLN A 35 -25.83 6.37 11.05
C GLN A 35 -24.59 6.17 11.94
N GLU A 36 -24.09 7.24 12.58
CA GLU A 36 -22.95 7.15 13.51
C GLU A 36 -23.30 6.31 14.75
N LEU A 37 -24.53 6.44 15.28
CA LEU A 37 -25.01 5.65 16.41
C LEU A 37 -25.03 4.15 16.10
N ILE A 38 -25.52 3.76 14.93
CA ILE A 38 -25.57 2.35 14.48
C ILE A 38 -24.15 1.77 14.39
N ILE A 39 -23.19 2.55 13.86
CA ILE A 39 -21.78 2.13 13.77
C ILE A 39 -21.19 1.95 15.17
N TRP A 40 -21.50 2.84 16.11
CA TRP A 40 -21.05 2.74 17.50
C TRP A 40 -21.65 1.54 18.22
N ASP A 41 -22.93 1.25 18.02
CA ASP A 41 -23.60 0.09 18.62
C ASP A 41 -23.02 -1.23 18.08
N TRP A 42 -22.73 -1.30 16.78
CA TRP A 42 -22.03 -2.45 16.18
C TRP A 42 -20.63 -2.64 16.78
N LYS A 43 -19.85 -1.56 16.93
CA LYS A 43 -18.51 -1.61 17.58
C LYS A 43 -18.60 -2.05 19.04
N LEU A 44 -19.59 -1.57 19.79
CA LEU A 44 -19.77 -1.92 21.19
C LEU A 44 -20.19 -3.38 21.35
N THR A 45 -21.08 -3.86 20.48
CA THR A 45 -21.52 -5.26 20.44
C THR A 45 -20.35 -6.17 20.10
N HIS A 46 -19.54 -5.81 19.10
CA HIS A 46 -18.32 -6.52 18.77
C HIS A 46 -17.36 -6.61 19.97
N LEU A 47 -17.07 -5.47 20.63
CA LEU A 47 -16.22 -5.43 21.82
C LEU A 47 -16.76 -6.25 23.00
N ARG A 48 -18.09 -6.32 23.18
CA ARG A 48 -18.75 -7.13 24.21
C ARG A 48 -18.66 -8.62 23.89
N THR A 49 -18.83 -9.02 22.63
CA THR A 49 -18.65 -10.42 22.21
C THR A 49 -17.20 -10.88 22.30
N SER A 50 -16.23 -9.98 22.10
CA SER A 50 -14.79 -10.27 22.25
C SER A 50 -14.31 -10.37 23.71
N ARG A 51 -15.15 -10.03 24.71
CA ARG A 51 -14.78 -9.99 26.14
C ARG A 51 -15.49 -11.03 27.02
N ARG A 52 -15.75 -12.24 26.52
CA ARG A 52 -16.07 -13.38 27.40
C ARG A 52 -14.83 -14.19 27.73
N PHE A 53 -14.08 -13.71 28.72
CA PHE A 53 -13.11 -14.53 29.46
C PHE A 53 -13.86 -15.45 30.44
N ARG A 54 -13.67 -16.76 30.33
CA ARG A 54 -13.82 -17.73 31.44
C ARG A 54 -12.41 -18.18 31.84
N PRO A 55 -12.10 -18.33 33.14
CA PRO A 55 -10.75 -18.62 33.60
C PRO A 55 -10.40 -20.09 33.35
N ALA A 56 -9.18 -20.33 32.85
CA ALA A 56 -8.60 -21.65 32.72
C ALA A 56 -7.95 -22.06 34.05
N VAL A 57 -8.26 -23.27 34.49
CA VAL A 57 -7.58 -23.99 35.59
C VAL A 57 -6.18 -24.39 35.12
N GLU A 58 -5.19 -24.17 35.98
CA GLU A 58 -3.79 -24.53 35.75
C GLU A 58 -3.60 -26.06 35.61
N SER A 59 -2.82 -26.48 34.62
CA SER A 59 -1.92 -27.62 34.78
C SER A 59 -0.69 -27.42 33.91
N LYS A 60 0.48 -27.64 34.52
CA LYS A 60 1.81 -27.61 33.89
C LYS A 60 2.00 -28.85 33.02
N GLN A 61 2.45 -28.68 31.78
CA GLN A 61 3.39 -29.60 31.12
C GLN A 61 4.03 -28.96 29.87
N ASP A 62 5.29 -29.33 29.72
CA ASP A 62 6.35 -29.15 28.72
C ASP A 62 6.08 -28.64 27.28
N GLU A 63 7.16 -28.11 26.68
CA GLU A 63 7.40 -27.64 25.30
C GLU A 63 6.28 -27.78 24.24
N THR A 64 5.85 -26.66 23.65
CA THR A 64 5.63 -26.53 22.18
C THR A 64 5.41 -25.08 21.73
N LEU A 65 5.99 -24.79 20.57
CA LEU A 65 5.95 -23.60 19.71
C LEU A 65 4.60 -22.83 19.68
N PRO A 66 4.57 -21.48 19.56
CA PRO A 66 3.32 -20.77 19.33
C PRO A 66 2.74 -21.14 17.95
N THR A 67 1.57 -21.74 17.96
CA THR A 67 0.79 -22.15 16.79
C THR A 67 0.46 -20.93 15.93
N LEU A 68 1.18 -20.79 14.80
CA LEU A 68 0.64 -20.16 13.59
C LEU A 68 -0.68 -20.85 13.22
N PRO A 69 -1.63 -20.19 12.54
CA PRO A 69 -2.86 -20.86 12.13
C PRO A 69 -2.52 -22.19 11.46
N SER A 70 -2.92 -23.26 12.14
CA SER A 70 -2.79 -24.63 11.70
C SER A 70 -3.45 -24.72 10.34
N THR A 71 -2.64 -24.82 9.29
CA THR A 71 -3.04 -25.46 8.04
C THR A 71 -3.13 -26.96 8.35
N GLY A 72 -4.11 -27.31 9.17
CA GLY A 72 -4.47 -28.68 9.51
C GLY A 72 -5.20 -29.29 8.32
N GLY A 73 -4.42 -29.96 7.47
CA GLY A 73 -4.88 -30.67 6.29
C GLY A 73 -4.16 -30.16 5.06
N ASN A 74 -3.35 -31.01 4.43
CA ASN A 74 -2.67 -30.86 3.13
C ASN A 74 -3.28 -29.80 2.19
N LEU A 75 -2.98 -28.53 2.42
CA LEU A 75 -3.44 -27.46 1.56
C LEU A 75 -2.42 -27.33 0.44
N LEU A 76 -2.63 -28.12 -0.63
CA LEU A 76 -1.94 -27.89 -1.89
C LEU A 76 -2.17 -26.43 -2.28
N VAL A 77 -1.12 -25.62 -2.18
CA VAL A 77 -1.17 -24.21 -2.56
C VAL A 77 -1.09 -24.14 -4.08
N HIS A 78 -2.24 -23.88 -4.70
CA HIS A 78 -2.36 -23.74 -6.14
C HIS A 78 -2.52 -22.29 -6.60
N ASP A 79 -3.01 -21.40 -5.74
CA ASP A 79 -3.28 -20.01 -6.11
C ASP A 79 -1.96 -19.29 -6.45
N ARG A 80 -1.89 -18.72 -7.64
CA ARG A 80 -0.69 -18.07 -8.16
C ARG A 80 -0.42 -16.74 -7.47
N ASP A 81 -1.47 -16.02 -7.12
CA ASP A 81 -1.40 -14.75 -6.41
C ASP A 81 -2.68 -14.53 -5.58
N CYS A 82 -2.75 -13.39 -4.90
CA CYS A 82 -3.89 -13.08 -4.05
C CYS A 82 -5.19 -12.89 -4.84
N SER A 83 -5.12 -12.61 -6.15
CA SER A 83 -6.31 -12.41 -6.97
C SER A 83 -7.05 -13.72 -7.22
N GLU A 84 -6.34 -14.81 -7.53
CA GLU A 84 -6.94 -16.13 -7.67
C GLU A 84 -7.52 -16.66 -6.36
N LEU A 85 -6.79 -16.42 -5.26
CA LEU A 85 -7.28 -16.74 -3.92
C LEU A 85 -8.57 -15.97 -3.62
N PHE A 86 -8.65 -14.69 -4.00
CA PHE A 86 -9.83 -13.87 -3.80
C PHE A 86 -11.00 -14.33 -4.67
N ASP A 87 -10.78 -14.64 -5.94
CA ASP A 87 -11.83 -15.17 -6.83
C ASP A 87 -12.40 -16.49 -6.32
N ARG A 88 -11.55 -17.34 -5.73
CA ARG A 88 -11.94 -18.66 -5.23
C ARG A 88 -12.66 -18.62 -3.88
N LEU A 89 -12.16 -17.84 -2.93
CA LEU A 89 -12.61 -17.90 -1.52
C LEU A 89 -13.13 -16.58 -0.95
N ARG A 90 -12.85 -15.44 -1.59
CA ARG A 90 -13.07 -14.09 -1.05
C ARG A 90 -12.70 -13.96 0.44
N PRO A 91 -11.47 -14.35 0.85
CA PRO A 91 -11.11 -14.35 2.25
C PRO A 91 -10.87 -12.92 2.76
N GLU A 92 -10.75 -12.75 4.07
CA GLU A 92 -10.36 -11.47 4.69
C GLU A 92 -8.87 -11.14 4.42
N SER A 93 -8.50 -9.87 4.59
CA SER A 93 -7.10 -9.44 4.48
C SER A 93 -6.21 -10.14 5.50
N GLY A 94 -5.07 -10.67 5.06
CA GLY A 94 -4.23 -11.51 5.92
C GLY A 94 -3.00 -12.06 5.21
N PHE A 95 -2.22 -12.85 5.94
CA PHE A 95 -1.09 -13.57 5.37
C PHE A 95 -1.53 -14.94 4.83
N TYR A 96 -1.22 -15.20 3.57
CA TYR A 96 -1.55 -16.44 2.86
C TYR A 96 -0.34 -16.95 2.09
N ARG A 97 -0.29 -18.27 1.87
CA ARG A 97 0.71 -18.86 0.98
C ARG A 97 0.17 -18.83 -0.45
N ILE A 98 1.03 -18.46 -1.40
CA ILE A 98 0.74 -18.50 -2.83
C ILE A 98 1.89 -19.21 -3.55
N ARG A 99 1.61 -19.68 -4.77
CA ARG A 99 2.58 -20.38 -5.62
C ARG A 99 2.50 -19.87 -7.07
N PRO A 100 3.13 -18.73 -7.39
CA PRO A 100 3.04 -18.16 -8.74
C PRO A 100 3.75 -19.00 -9.80
N ASP A 101 4.83 -19.71 -9.43
CA ASP A 101 5.49 -20.69 -10.27
C ASP A 101 5.41 -22.10 -9.67
N THR A 102 4.87 -23.04 -10.44
CA THR A 102 4.66 -24.42 -10.00
C THR A 102 5.95 -25.19 -9.79
N THR A 103 7.07 -24.71 -10.34
CA THR A 103 8.41 -25.30 -10.13
C THR A 103 9.08 -24.83 -8.84
N LEU A 104 8.59 -23.75 -8.23
CA LEU A 104 9.15 -23.14 -7.03
C LEU A 104 8.30 -23.47 -5.80
N GLU A 105 8.88 -23.29 -4.62
CA GLU A 105 8.18 -23.46 -3.35
C GLU A 105 7.18 -22.32 -3.09
N PRO A 106 6.00 -22.61 -2.52
CA PRO A 106 5.06 -21.58 -2.12
C PRO A 106 5.63 -20.67 -1.02
N PHE A 107 5.39 -19.37 -1.13
CA PHE A 107 5.85 -18.38 -0.16
C PHE A 107 4.69 -17.56 0.43
N LEU A 108 4.94 -16.95 1.59
CA LEU A 108 3.94 -16.21 2.36
C LEU A 108 3.86 -14.76 1.86
N VAL A 109 2.65 -14.28 1.62
CA VAL A 109 2.36 -12.89 1.21
C VAL A 109 1.24 -12.31 2.04
N TYR A 110 1.21 -10.98 2.16
CA TYR A 110 0.02 -10.30 2.67
C TYR A 110 -0.94 -10.02 1.51
N CYS A 111 -2.13 -10.60 1.58
CA CYS A 111 -3.22 -10.28 0.67
C CYS A 111 -4.07 -9.15 1.25
N ASP A 112 -4.16 -8.05 0.53
CA ASP A 112 -5.08 -6.95 0.83
C ASP A 112 -6.37 -7.16 0.05
N MET A 113 -7.43 -7.49 0.79
CA MET A 113 -8.75 -7.79 0.25
C MET A 113 -9.75 -6.65 0.46
N GLU A 114 -9.35 -5.58 1.17
CA GLU A 114 -10.22 -4.44 1.50
C GLU A 114 -10.33 -3.43 0.35
N ASP A 115 -9.30 -3.33 -0.50
CA ASP A 115 -9.21 -2.38 -1.61
C ASP A 115 -9.68 -2.97 -2.95
N GLY A 116 -10.92 -3.48 -2.96
CA GLY A 116 -11.50 -4.14 -4.12
C GLY A 116 -10.94 -5.55 -4.38
N GLY A 117 -10.30 -6.17 -3.38
CA GLY A 117 -9.91 -7.58 -3.44
C GLY A 117 -8.61 -7.87 -4.19
N GLY A 118 -7.96 -8.97 -3.83
CA GLY A 118 -6.98 -9.64 -4.68
C GLY A 118 -5.62 -8.98 -4.83
N TRP A 119 -5.23 -8.06 -3.95
CA TRP A 119 -3.92 -7.42 -4.03
C TRP A 119 -2.85 -8.21 -3.29
N THR A 120 -1.72 -8.48 -3.93
CA THR A 120 -0.52 -9.04 -3.29
C THR A 120 0.42 -7.90 -2.88
N VAL A 121 0.60 -7.67 -1.58
CA VAL A 121 1.48 -6.60 -1.08
C VAL A 121 2.94 -7.06 -1.12
N VAL A 122 3.79 -6.27 -1.77
CA VAL A 122 5.23 -6.55 -1.95
C VAL A 122 6.12 -5.70 -1.04
N GLN A 123 5.64 -4.54 -0.61
CA GLN A 123 6.35 -3.67 0.33
C GLN A 123 5.34 -2.99 1.25
N LYS A 124 5.70 -2.85 2.52
CA LYS A 124 4.88 -2.11 3.48
C LYS A 124 5.75 -1.35 4.48
N ARG A 125 5.49 -0.05 4.62
CA ARG A 125 6.05 0.84 5.67
C ARG A 125 4.90 1.46 6.46
N ARG A 126 5.04 1.51 7.78
CA ARG A 126 3.99 2.02 8.68
C ARG A 126 4.50 2.62 9.99
N ASN A 127 5.51 2.02 10.60
CA ASN A 127 5.88 2.28 11.99
C ASN A 127 7.38 2.46 12.22
N GLY A 128 8.22 2.24 11.21
CA GLY A 128 9.67 2.37 11.27
C GLY A 128 10.36 1.36 12.19
N LYS A 129 9.77 0.18 12.41
CA LYS A 129 10.35 -0.88 13.25
C LYS A 129 11.35 -1.75 12.48
N VAL A 130 11.21 -1.83 11.17
CA VAL A 130 12.12 -2.62 10.33
C VAL A 130 13.12 -1.67 9.67
N ASP A 131 14.40 -2.00 9.82
CA ASP A 131 15.47 -1.33 9.09
C ASP A 131 15.47 -1.78 7.63
N PHE A 132 15.46 -0.84 6.70
CA PHE A 132 15.51 -1.07 5.25
C PHE A 132 16.92 -0.83 4.67
N ASN A 133 17.91 -0.46 5.49
CA ASN A 133 19.31 -0.35 5.06
C ASN A 133 20.00 -1.73 4.95
N ARG A 134 19.47 -2.57 4.07
CA ARG A 134 19.85 -3.97 3.88
C ARG A 134 20.81 -4.17 2.71
N ASP A 135 21.49 -5.31 2.72
CA ASP A 135 22.40 -5.74 1.65
C ASP A 135 21.63 -6.39 0.48
N TRP A 136 22.37 -6.76 -0.58
CA TRP A 136 21.80 -7.35 -1.81
C TRP A 136 21.02 -8.64 -1.51
N ASP A 137 21.65 -9.57 -0.79
CA ASP A 137 21.08 -10.87 -0.48
C ASP A 137 19.81 -10.76 0.36
N GLN A 138 19.75 -9.82 1.31
CA GLN A 138 18.54 -9.55 2.07
C GLN A 138 17.43 -8.96 1.21
N TYR A 139 17.74 -8.03 0.29
CA TYR A 139 16.74 -7.50 -0.63
C TYR A 139 16.25 -8.52 -1.65
N LYS A 140 17.12 -9.44 -2.06
CA LYS A 140 16.80 -10.58 -2.91
C LYS A 140 15.80 -11.53 -2.25
N ASN A 141 16.11 -11.99 -1.03
CA ASN A 141 15.32 -12.99 -0.32
C ASN A 141 14.11 -12.41 0.42
N GLY A 142 14.13 -11.10 0.73
CA GLY A 142 13.10 -10.44 1.53
C GLY A 142 13.45 -10.36 3.01
N PHE A 143 12.81 -9.41 3.70
CA PHE A 143 13.03 -9.16 5.12
C PHE A 143 11.84 -8.46 5.76
N GLY A 144 11.83 -8.43 7.10
CA GLY A 144 10.80 -7.81 7.91
C GLY A 144 9.98 -8.84 8.66
N HIS A 145 8.74 -8.50 8.97
CA HIS A 145 7.85 -9.37 9.74
C HIS A 145 6.61 -9.71 8.92
N PHE A 146 6.20 -10.98 8.95
CA PHE A 146 5.07 -11.52 8.19
C PHE A 146 4.06 -12.18 9.12
N LYS A 147 3.68 -11.48 10.20
CA LYS A 147 2.82 -12.03 11.26
C LYS A 147 1.57 -11.20 11.49
N LEU A 148 1.70 -9.88 11.56
CA LEU A 148 0.64 -8.95 11.88
C LEU A 148 0.34 -8.01 10.70
N SER A 149 -0.90 -7.59 10.56
CA SER A 149 -1.33 -6.63 9.52
C SER A 149 -0.61 -5.27 9.59
N LYS A 150 0.03 -4.95 10.72
CA LYS A 150 0.80 -3.71 10.96
C LYS A 150 2.30 -3.88 10.75
N ASP A 151 2.75 -5.06 10.35
CA ASP A 151 4.16 -5.33 10.12
C ASP A 151 4.68 -4.57 8.89
N GLU A 152 5.99 -4.34 8.90
CA GLU A 152 6.74 -3.80 7.79
C GLU A 152 7.58 -4.90 7.18
N PHE A 153 7.67 -4.92 5.86
CA PHE A 153 8.45 -5.91 5.14
C PHE A 153 8.79 -5.44 3.73
N TRP A 154 9.81 -6.08 3.17
CA TRP A 154 10.09 -6.19 1.76
C TRP A 154 9.95 -7.67 1.39
N LEU A 155 9.11 -7.98 0.40
CA LEU A 155 8.79 -9.36 0.06
C LEU A 155 10.01 -10.14 -0.46
N GLY A 156 10.96 -9.47 -1.12
CA GLY A 156 12.12 -10.08 -1.76
C GLY A 156 12.07 -9.93 -3.27
N ASN A 157 13.18 -9.52 -3.88
CA ASN A 157 13.24 -9.26 -5.31
C ASN A 157 12.95 -10.51 -6.15
N ASP A 158 13.37 -11.70 -5.70
CA ASP A 158 13.06 -12.96 -6.40
C ASP A 158 11.56 -13.26 -6.41
N HIS A 159 10.91 -13.06 -5.27
CA HIS A 159 9.45 -13.24 -5.16
C HIS A 159 8.70 -12.18 -5.98
N ILE A 160 9.15 -10.93 -5.97
CA ILE A 160 8.58 -9.83 -6.76
C ILE A 160 8.73 -10.11 -8.27
N HIS A 161 9.92 -10.52 -8.72
CA HIS A 161 10.14 -10.93 -10.10
C HIS A 161 9.19 -12.06 -10.50
N THR A 162 9.10 -13.10 -9.68
CA THR A 162 8.23 -14.27 -9.93
C THR A 162 6.75 -13.89 -10.01
N LEU A 163 6.29 -12.90 -9.23
CA LEU A 163 4.93 -12.37 -9.30
C LEU A 163 4.66 -11.57 -10.58
N LEU A 164 5.68 -10.86 -11.09
CA LEU A 164 5.54 -9.89 -12.18
C LEU A 164 5.98 -10.40 -13.55
N ASN A 165 6.64 -11.56 -13.62
CA ASN A 165 7.20 -12.08 -14.87
C ASN A 165 6.15 -12.68 -15.84
N ARG A 166 4.92 -12.93 -15.37
CA ARG A 166 3.83 -13.53 -16.15
C ARG A 166 2.62 -12.61 -16.24
N GLY A 167 2.16 -12.40 -17.47
CA GLY A 167 0.98 -11.58 -17.76
C GLY A 167 1.21 -10.09 -17.50
N GLN A 168 0.20 -9.28 -17.82
CA GLN A 168 0.22 -7.86 -17.47
C GLN A 168 -0.22 -7.68 -16.02
N LYS A 169 0.59 -6.96 -15.25
CA LYS A 169 0.32 -6.63 -13.85
C LYS A 169 0.27 -5.12 -13.67
N VAL A 170 -0.63 -4.69 -12.79
CA VAL A 170 -0.71 -3.31 -12.30
C VAL A 170 -0.06 -3.25 -10.92
N MET A 171 0.77 -2.23 -10.71
CA MET A 171 1.28 -1.87 -9.39
C MET A 171 0.48 -0.70 -8.86
N LYS A 172 -0.12 -0.84 -7.68
CA LYS A 172 -0.72 0.26 -6.91
C LYS A 172 0.17 0.59 -5.71
N ILE A 173 0.41 1.87 -5.50
CA ILE A 173 1.17 2.38 -4.36
C ILE A 173 0.25 3.29 -3.55
N ASP A 174 -0.07 2.87 -2.34
CA ASP A 174 -0.82 3.67 -1.38
C ASP A 174 0.14 4.48 -0.51
N LEU A 175 -0.15 5.77 -0.34
CA LEU A 175 0.64 6.71 0.43
C LEU A 175 -0.25 7.41 1.47
N MET A 176 0.28 7.58 2.69
CA MET A 176 -0.38 8.36 3.74
C MET A 176 0.62 9.23 4.47
N ASP A 177 0.29 10.51 4.64
CA ASP A 177 1.15 11.45 5.33
C ASP A 177 0.90 11.46 6.85
N TRP A 178 1.55 12.38 7.57
CA TRP A 178 1.41 12.47 9.03
C TRP A 178 0.12 13.15 9.49
N ASN A 179 -0.52 13.95 8.62
CA ASN A 179 -1.82 14.58 8.86
C ASN A 179 -3.00 13.63 8.56
N GLY A 180 -2.70 12.47 7.96
CA GLY A 180 -3.67 11.44 7.62
C GLY A 180 -4.28 11.58 6.22
N GLU A 181 -3.76 12.50 5.40
CA GLU A 181 -4.11 12.59 3.99
C GLU A 181 -3.59 11.33 3.28
N LYS A 182 -4.50 10.68 2.53
CA LYS A 182 -4.20 9.48 1.75
C LYS A 182 -4.25 9.81 0.27
N THR A 183 -3.31 9.27 -0.47
CA THR A 183 -3.29 9.30 -1.93
C THR A 183 -2.81 7.96 -2.46
N TYR A 184 -2.95 7.75 -3.76
CA TYR A 184 -2.42 6.57 -4.42
C TYR A 184 -1.90 6.93 -5.81
N VAL A 185 -1.06 6.04 -6.32
CA VAL A 185 -0.65 6.00 -7.72
C VAL A 185 -0.75 4.57 -8.23
N MET A 186 -0.94 4.43 -9.53
CA MET A 186 -0.93 3.16 -10.23
C MET A 186 -0.05 3.25 -11.47
N TYR A 187 0.61 2.14 -11.77
CA TYR A 187 1.39 1.96 -12.97
C TYR A 187 0.95 0.66 -13.64
N ASP A 188 0.59 0.72 -14.91
CA ASP A 188 0.34 -0.47 -15.70
C ASP A 188 1.66 -1.15 -16.13
N ASN A 189 1.53 -2.37 -16.63
CA ASN A 189 2.62 -3.16 -17.20
C ASN A 189 3.90 -3.14 -16.34
N PHE A 190 3.74 -3.20 -15.01
CA PHE A 190 4.83 -3.10 -14.06
C PHE A 190 5.61 -4.41 -14.05
N ARG A 191 6.93 -4.34 -14.25
CA ARG A 191 7.81 -5.51 -14.38
C ARG A 191 9.11 -5.29 -13.62
N VAL A 192 9.60 -6.35 -13.02
CA VAL A 192 10.92 -6.43 -12.40
C VAL A 192 11.66 -7.57 -13.08
N ALA A 193 12.83 -7.29 -13.65
CA ALA A 193 13.65 -8.31 -14.32
C ALA A 193 14.21 -9.33 -13.32
N ASP A 194 14.91 -10.35 -13.82
CA ASP A 194 15.57 -11.33 -12.96
C ASP A 194 16.87 -10.77 -12.34
N GLU A 195 17.53 -11.58 -11.52
CA GLU A 195 18.80 -11.19 -10.89
C GLU A 195 19.92 -10.96 -11.91
N LYS A 196 19.90 -11.65 -13.06
CA LYS A 196 20.92 -11.50 -14.10
C LYS A 196 20.90 -10.09 -14.68
N ASP A 197 19.71 -9.51 -14.85
CA ASP A 197 19.52 -8.08 -15.17
C ASP A 197 19.26 -7.22 -13.93
N LYS A 198 19.79 -7.64 -12.77
CA LYS A 198 19.85 -6.84 -11.54
C LYS A 198 18.47 -6.32 -11.09
N TYR A 199 17.43 -7.12 -11.28
CA TYR A 199 16.04 -6.77 -10.92
C TYR A 199 15.58 -5.43 -11.50
N ARG A 200 15.99 -5.13 -12.73
CA ARG A 200 15.66 -3.87 -13.41
C ARG A 200 14.16 -3.60 -13.45
N LEU A 201 13.79 -2.37 -13.12
CA LEU A 201 12.41 -1.92 -13.07
C LEU A 201 11.93 -1.43 -14.44
N TYR A 202 10.73 -1.83 -14.83
CA TYR A 202 9.98 -1.24 -15.94
C TYR A 202 8.53 -1.03 -15.53
N PHE A 203 7.90 -0.01 -16.10
CA PHE A 203 6.48 0.26 -15.94
C PHE A 203 5.97 1.05 -17.14
N GLY A 204 4.67 0.98 -17.39
CA GLY A 204 4.02 1.73 -18.45
C GLY A 204 3.33 2.98 -17.92
N MET A 205 2.05 3.16 -18.27
CA MET A 205 1.32 4.40 -18.01
C MET A 205 1.05 4.61 -16.53
N TYR A 206 1.27 5.85 -16.11
CA TYR A 206 0.93 6.36 -14.80
C TYR A 206 -0.55 6.75 -14.72
N SER A 207 -1.18 6.49 -13.56
CA SER A 207 -2.42 7.13 -13.14
C SER A 207 -2.41 7.39 -11.63
N GLY A 208 -3.12 8.41 -11.15
CA GLY A 208 -3.20 8.71 -9.73
C GLY A 208 -3.18 10.20 -9.42
N ARG A 209 -3.12 10.51 -8.12
CA ARG A 209 -3.25 11.89 -7.61
C ARG A 209 -1.98 12.42 -6.93
N ALA A 210 -0.96 11.58 -6.76
CA ALA A 210 0.28 11.94 -6.08
C ALA A 210 1.39 12.46 -7.03
N GLY A 211 1.09 12.62 -8.32
CA GLY A 211 2.08 12.85 -9.38
C GLY A 211 2.98 11.65 -9.66
N ASP A 212 3.66 11.67 -10.81
CA ASP A 212 4.50 10.58 -11.29
C ASP A 212 5.97 10.75 -10.88
N ALA A 213 6.27 10.37 -9.64
CA ALA A 213 7.64 10.43 -9.13
C ALA A 213 8.53 9.29 -9.67
N LEU A 214 7.98 8.13 -10.06
CA LEU A 214 8.82 7.07 -10.63
C LEU A 214 9.40 7.46 -11.99
N SER A 215 8.67 8.23 -12.81
CA SER A 215 9.20 8.77 -14.06
C SER A 215 10.16 9.96 -13.87
N GLY A 216 10.43 10.39 -12.63
CA GLY A 216 11.28 11.54 -12.34
C GLY A 216 10.55 12.89 -12.41
N GLY A 217 9.22 12.92 -12.32
CA GLY A 217 8.45 14.17 -12.30
C GLY A 217 8.24 14.80 -13.70
N SER A 218 7.93 16.09 -13.73
CA SER A 218 7.57 16.83 -14.95
C SER A 218 8.74 17.55 -15.64
N ASN A 219 9.89 17.69 -14.96
CA ASN A 219 11.06 18.38 -15.48
C ASN A 219 11.97 17.40 -16.23
N MET A 220 12.36 17.71 -17.47
CA MET A 220 13.28 16.89 -18.28
C MET A 220 14.60 16.54 -17.57
N VAL A 221 15.15 17.49 -16.78
CA VAL A 221 16.38 17.25 -16.03
C VAL A 221 16.17 16.19 -14.96
N GLU A 222 15.07 16.28 -14.21
CA GLU A 222 14.72 15.30 -13.18
C GLU A 222 14.32 13.96 -13.80
N GLN A 223 13.64 13.95 -14.94
CA GLN A 223 13.35 12.70 -15.67
C GLN A 223 14.64 11.98 -16.06
N TRP A 224 15.65 12.70 -16.56
CA TRP A 224 16.93 12.11 -16.90
C TRP A 224 17.68 11.55 -15.69
N SER A 225 17.74 12.31 -14.58
CA SER A 225 18.57 11.96 -13.42
C SER A 225 17.84 11.18 -12.31
N ALA A 226 16.52 11.14 -12.31
CA ALA A 226 15.73 10.66 -11.17
C ALA A 226 14.60 9.69 -11.58
N SER A 227 14.41 9.44 -12.88
CA SER A 227 13.52 8.37 -13.35
C SER A 227 14.06 7.00 -12.97
N HIS A 228 13.15 6.11 -12.57
CA HIS A 228 13.42 4.75 -12.12
C HIS A 228 13.14 3.71 -13.22
N SER A 229 12.47 4.11 -14.31
CA SER A 229 12.20 3.19 -15.42
C SER A 229 13.51 2.82 -16.12
N GLY A 230 13.73 1.53 -16.31
CA GLY A 230 14.95 0.95 -16.84
C GLY A 230 16.12 0.96 -15.86
N MET A 231 15.95 1.38 -14.59
CA MET A 231 17.05 1.36 -13.62
C MET A 231 17.19 -0.02 -12.97
N PRO A 232 18.42 -0.55 -12.86
CA PRO A 232 18.68 -1.75 -12.07
C PRO A 232 18.50 -1.44 -10.58
N PHE A 233 18.29 -2.48 -9.78
CA PHE A 233 18.26 -2.34 -8.34
C PHE A 233 19.67 -2.13 -7.80
N SER A 234 19.82 -1.34 -6.74
CA SER A 234 21.10 -1.09 -6.08
C SER A 234 20.95 -1.19 -4.56
N THR A 235 21.99 -1.72 -3.90
CA THR A 235 22.12 -1.79 -2.44
C THR A 235 23.49 -1.26 -2.03
N LYS A 236 23.70 -1.10 -0.72
CA LYS A 236 24.96 -0.54 -0.16
C LYS A 236 26.22 -1.33 -0.53
N ASP A 237 26.07 -2.60 -0.85
CA ASP A 237 27.10 -3.58 -1.17
C ASP A 237 27.12 -3.96 -2.66
N GLN A 238 26.10 -3.58 -3.43
CA GLN A 238 26.06 -3.81 -4.87
C GLN A 238 25.50 -2.57 -5.60
N ASP A 239 26.41 -1.76 -6.12
CA ASP A 239 26.10 -0.54 -6.85
C ASP A 239 25.82 -0.80 -8.33
N ASN A 240 24.63 -0.43 -8.78
CA ASN A 240 24.24 -0.47 -10.19
C ASN A 240 23.62 0.87 -10.64
N ASP A 241 23.76 1.93 -9.84
CA ASP A 241 23.15 3.22 -10.14
C ASP A 241 23.94 4.05 -11.18
N ARG A 242 23.45 5.23 -11.53
CA ARG A 242 24.08 6.10 -12.55
C ARG A 242 24.92 7.22 -11.94
N TYR A 243 25.14 7.19 -10.63
CA TYR A 243 25.86 8.22 -9.91
C TYR A 243 27.36 7.90 -9.83
N LEU A 244 28.10 8.25 -10.89
CA LEU A 244 29.54 7.96 -11.01
C LEU A 244 30.43 8.49 -9.87
N GLN A 245 29.98 9.46 -9.08
CA GLN A 245 30.77 10.07 -8.01
C GLN A 245 30.55 9.44 -6.64
N GLY A 246 29.64 8.46 -6.51
CA GLY A 246 29.30 7.87 -5.23
C GLY A 246 28.41 6.64 -5.38
N ASN A 247 27.61 6.37 -4.35
CA ASN A 247 26.67 5.25 -4.34
C ASN A 247 25.38 5.73 -3.69
N CYS A 248 24.30 5.78 -4.47
CA CYS A 248 23.02 6.28 -4.03
C CYS A 248 22.43 5.44 -2.89
N ALA A 249 22.59 4.13 -2.89
CA ALA A 249 22.08 3.27 -1.82
C ALA A 249 22.81 3.52 -0.49
N VAL A 250 24.12 3.81 -0.52
CA VAL A 250 24.90 4.18 0.67
C VAL A 250 24.48 5.54 1.22
N GLU A 251 24.24 6.53 0.37
CA GLU A 251 23.77 7.87 0.80
C GLU A 251 22.33 7.81 1.34
N ASN A 252 21.47 7.05 0.65
CA ASN A 252 20.03 6.99 0.91
C ASN A 252 19.60 5.92 1.93
N LYS A 253 20.53 5.08 2.41
CA LYS A 253 20.30 4.10 3.48
C LYS A 253 19.14 3.15 3.20
N GLY A 254 19.01 2.70 1.95
CA GLY A 254 17.99 1.76 1.51
C GLY A 254 18.36 1.16 0.16
N GLY A 255 17.79 0.01 -0.18
CA GLY A 255 17.87 -0.58 -1.51
C GLY A 255 16.72 -0.09 -2.39
N TRP A 256 17.02 0.32 -3.61
CA TRP A 256 16.04 0.87 -4.56
C TRP A 256 16.55 0.83 -6.01
N TRP A 257 15.67 1.13 -6.95
CA TRP A 257 16.01 1.33 -8.36
C TRP A 257 16.59 2.73 -8.58
N TYR A 258 17.77 2.98 -8.05
CA TYR A 258 18.41 4.30 -8.10
C TYR A 258 18.90 4.67 -9.51
N ASN A 259 18.79 5.96 -9.82
CA ASN A 259 19.40 6.63 -10.97
C ASN A 259 20.52 7.57 -10.46
N ARG A 260 20.28 8.88 -10.32
CA ARG A 260 21.21 9.89 -9.80
C ARG A 260 20.49 10.98 -8.97
N CYS A 261 19.90 10.70 -7.82
CA CYS A 261 19.69 9.36 -7.24
C CYS A 261 18.25 8.90 -7.40
N HIS A 262 17.26 9.72 -7.02
CA HIS A 262 15.86 9.32 -7.06
C HIS A 262 14.93 10.54 -7.00
N ALA A 263 13.71 10.34 -7.48
CA ALA A 263 12.57 11.24 -7.24
C ALA A 263 11.56 10.60 -6.28
N ALA A 264 11.69 9.31 -6.00
CA ALA A 264 10.90 8.56 -5.04
C ALA A 264 11.80 7.53 -4.36
N ASN A 265 11.66 7.36 -3.06
CA ASN A 265 12.36 6.31 -2.35
C ASN A 265 11.47 5.83 -1.20
N LEU A 266 10.71 4.76 -1.43
CA LEU A 266 9.81 4.21 -0.41
C LEU A 266 10.55 3.30 0.59
N ASN A 267 11.80 2.95 0.28
CA ASN A 267 12.68 2.13 1.11
C ASN A 267 13.66 2.96 1.95
N GLY A 268 13.59 4.29 1.87
CA GLY A 268 14.44 5.19 2.62
C GLY A 268 14.26 5.08 4.14
N LYS A 269 15.08 5.86 4.84
CA LYS A 269 15.06 5.97 6.29
C LYS A 269 13.73 6.53 6.78
N PHE A 270 13.17 5.90 7.79
CA PHE A 270 11.86 6.28 8.32
C PHE A 270 12.00 7.45 9.30
N TYR A 271 11.73 8.67 8.84
CA TYR A 271 11.68 9.85 9.71
C TYR A 271 10.27 10.07 10.25
N ARG A 272 10.15 10.15 11.58
CA ARG A 272 8.87 10.43 12.25
C ARG A 272 8.52 11.92 12.16
N GLY A 273 7.24 12.24 11.94
CA GLY A 273 6.74 13.62 11.93
C GLY A 273 6.76 14.31 10.57
N GLY A 274 7.18 13.63 9.50
CA GLY A 274 7.11 14.14 8.13
C GLY A 274 8.36 14.90 7.75
N LYS A 275 8.39 16.21 7.98
CA LYS A 275 9.56 17.04 7.64
C LYS A 275 10.79 16.58 8.40
N TYR A 276 11.92 16.51 7.72
CA TYR A 276 13.19 16.09 8.32
C TYR A 276 14.37 16.89 7.79
N THR A 277 15.44 16.93 8.57
CA THR A 277 16.74 17.50 8.19
C THR A 277 17.80 16.42 8.31
N ALA A 278 18.57 16.22 7.25
CA ALA A 278 19.64 15.24 7.19
C ALA A 278 20.70 15.69 6.17
N LYS A 279 21.84 14.98 6.13
CA LYS A 279 22.91 15.25 5.16
C LYS A 279 22.45 15.02 3.71
N HIS A 280 21.60 14.01 3.50
CA HIS A 280 21.01 13.63 2.22
C HIS A 280 19.49 13.52 2.39
N ASP A 281 18.75 13.63 1.29
CA ASP A 281 17.29 13.48 1.19
C ASP A 281 16.87 12.00 1.21
N ASN A 282 17.30 11.30 2.27
CA ASN A 282 17.23 9.85 2.40
C ASN A 282 15.98 9.32 3.11
N GLY A 283 14.91 10.11 3.17
CA GLY A 283 13.64 9.73 3.79
C GLY A 283 12.80 8.75 2.98
N VAL A 284 11.64 8.37 3.51
CA VAL A 284 10.59 7.69 2.74
C VAL A 284 9.85 8.72 1.88
N VAL A 285 10.25 8.94 0.63
CA VAL A 285 9.84 10.15 -0.12
C VAL A 285 9.07 9.84 -1.41
N TRP A 286 8.19 10.78 -1.78
CA TRP A 286 7.52 10.87 -3.07
C TRP A 286 7.50 12.33 -3.50
N SER A 287 8.47 12.73 -4.33
CA SER A 287 8.77 14.14 -4.62
C SER A 287 7.55 14.92 -5.15
N THR A 288 6.78 14.34 -6.06
CA THR A 288 5.65 14.99 -6.71
C THR A 288 4.42 15.18 -5.81
N TRP A 289 4.44 14.68 -4.57
CA TRP A 289 3.34 14.89 -3.61
C TRP A 289 3.75 15.72 -2.39
N ARG A 290 4.80 15.32 -1.67
CA ARG A 290 5.25 16.01 -0.44
C ARG A 290 6.66 16.58 -0.53
N GLY A 291 7.34 16.42 -1.66
CA GLY A 291 8.74 16.80 -1.84
C GLY A 291 9.71 15.78 -1.23
N ILE A 292 11.01 16.02 -1.46
CA ILE A 292 12.10 15.14 -1.04
C ILE A 292 12.48 15.30 0.45
N TRP A 293 12.09 16.39 1.10
CA TRP A 293 12.37 16.64 2.53
C TRP A 293 11.18 16.33 3.47
N TYR A 294 10.25 15.48 3.01
CA TYR A 294 9.13 14.99 3.79
C TYR A 294 9.05 13.46 3.73
N SER A 295 9.25 12.80 4.86
CA SER A 295 9.13 11.35 5.00
C SER A 295 7.68 10.95 5.20
N ILE A 296 7.13 10.20 4.25
CA ILE A 296 5.77 9.67 4.25
C ILE A 296 5.59 8.70 5.43
N ARG A 297 4.39 8.73 6.04
CA ARG A 297 4.08 7.97 7.25
C ARG A 297 3.78 6.51 6.94
N HIS A 298 2.90 6.24 5.97
CA HIS A 298 2.62 4.88 5.53
C HIS A 298 2.78 4.74 4.02
N THR A 299 3.37 3.63 3.59
CA THR A 299 3.49 3.26 2.18
C THR A 299 3.12 1.79 2.03
N SER A 300 2.42 1.44 0.96
CA SER A 300 2.14 0.05 0.61
C SER A 300 2.24 -0.11 -0.90
N MET A 301 3.19 -0.92 -1.38
CA MET A 301 3.30 -1.30 -2.79
C MET A 301 2.63 -2.66 -2.96
N LYS A 302 1.68 -2.76 -3.88
CA LYS A 302 0.90 -3.98 -4.09
C LYS A 302 0.55 -4.20 -5.55
N VAL A 303 0.52 -5.47 -5.95
CA VAL A 303 0.40 -5.89 -7.36
C VAL A 303 -0.84 -6.74 -7.56
N ARG A 304 -1.41 -6.67 -8.76
CA ARG A 304 -2.58 -7.44 -9.18
C ARG A 304 -2.59 -7.62 -10.69
N PRO A 305 -3.11 -8.73 -11.25
CA PRO A 305 -3.29 -8.84 -12.71
C PRO A 305 -4.19 -7.75 -13.26
N THR A 306 -3.89 -7.25 -14.46
CA THR A 306 -4.73 -6.25 -15.14
C THR A 306 -6.14 -6.80 -15.40
N ALA A 307 -6.22 -8.04 -15.90
CA ALA A 307 -7.49 -8.71 -16.25
C ALA A 307 -8.45 -8.90 -15.06
N PHE A 308 -7.96 -8.83 -13.82
CA PHE A 308 -8.82 -8.86 -12.63
C PHE A 308 -9.77 -7.65 -12.57
N MET A 309 -9.42 -6.52 -13.20
CA MET A 309 -10.31 -5.36 -13.22
C MET A 309 -11.50 -5.53 -14.18
N ASP A 310 -11.37 -6.39 -15.20
CA ASP A 310 -12.42 -6.61 -16.21
C ASP A 310 -13.55 -7.52 -15.69
N SER A 311 -13.25 -8.44 -14.77
CA SER A 311 -14.23 -9.35 -14.17
C SER A 311 -15.21 -8.67 -13.21
N LEU A 312 -14.86 -7.48 -12.69
CA LEU A 312 -15.75 -6.64 -11.87
C LEU A 312 -16.64 -5.71 -12.71
N GLY A 313 -16.39 -5.58 -14.02
CA GLY A 313 -17.00 -4.57 -14.90
C GLY A 313 -18.01 -5.08 -15.95
N SER A 314 -18.27 -6.39 -16.05
CA SER A 314 -19.15 -6.94 -17.12
C SER A 314 -20.60 -7.20 -16.70
N GLY A 315 -21.09 -6.57 -15.64
CA GLY A 315 -22.41 -6.82 -15.07
C GLY A 315 -23.35 -5.61 -15.05
N ALA A 316 -23.65 -5.01 -16.20
CA ALA A 316 -24.89 -4.26 -16.48
C ALA A 316 -24.84 -3.68 -17.90
N GLY A 317 -25.28 -4.47 -18.89
CA GLY A 317 -25.87 -3.89 -20.09
C GLY A 317 -27.26 -3.35 -19.72
N PRO A 318 -27.66 -2.16 -20.21
CA PRO A 318 -29.04 -1.72 -20.06
C PRO A 318 -29.92 -2.55 -20.99
N ASP A 319 -30.76 -3.42 -20.42
CA ASP A 319 -31.86 -4.02 -21.14
C ASP A 319 -32.93 -2.96 -21.44
N SER A 320 -33.18 -2.80 -22.75
CA SER A 320 -34.38 -2.30 -23.47
C SER A 320 -35.19 -1.14 -22.88
#